data_AF-A0A1F6Z1J1-F1
#
_entry.id   AF-A0A1F6Z1J1-F1
#
_cell.length_a   1.000
_cell.length_b   1.000
_cell.length_c   1.000
_cell.angle_alpha   90.00
_cell.angle_beta   90.00
_cell.angle_gamma   90.00
#
_symmetry.space_group_name_H-M   'P 1'
#
loop_
_entity.id
_entity.type
_entity.pdbx_description
1 polymer ?
#
loop_
_entity_poly.entity_id
_entity_poly.type
_entity_poly.pdbx_seq_one_letter_code
_entity_poly.pdbx_strand_id
1 'polypeptide(L)'
;MGEITLAMLRHHQIVNKNLLDLEKVSEEDTYKIVKFFNIFKWNLNKHIFVEEENIFPVADRKNKTELKQLQNLLNDHRDIQKIIDNLDDEILDYRKPNTTILKELLFAHEEREIRSFYPLLDERLSDEKKKDVLEKLKDIKLK
;
A
#
# COMPACT_ATOMS: atom_id res chain seq x y z
N MET A 1 -19.41 -4.66 1.10
CA MET A 1 -18.02 -4.20 1.34
C MET A 1 -18.13 -2.89 2.09
N GLY A 2 -17.44 -2.75 3.23
CA GLY A 2 -17.55 -1.54 4.04
C GLY A 2 -16.80 -0.34 3.45
N GLU A 3 -16.98 0.83 4.06
CA GLU A 3 -16.50 2.10 3.50
C GLU A 3 -14.97 2.24 3.59
N ILE A 4 -14.36 1.78 4.69
CA ILE A 4 -12.90 1.78 4.84
C ILE A 4 -12.28 0.84 3.81
N THR A 5 -12.83 -0.38 3.70
CA THR A 5 -12.39 -1.36 2.70
C THR A 5 -12.47 -0.79 1.28
N LEU A 6 -13.57 -0.12 0.93
CA LEU A 6 -13.75 0.48 -0.40
C LEU A 6 -12.77 1.62 -0.65
N ALA A 7 -12.49 2.46 0.35
CA ALA A 7 -11.54 3.57 0.22
C ALA A 7 -10.11 3.05 0.00
N MET A 8 -9.68 2.05 0.77
CA MET A 8 -8.34 1.50 0.66
C MET A 8 -8.14 0.63 -0.58
N LEU A 9 -9.17 -0.09 -1.04
CA LEU A 9 -9.13 -0.75 -2.35
C LEU A 9 -8.84 0.23 -3.49
N ARG A 10 -9.33 1.47 -3.41
CA ARG A 10 -8.99 2.51 -4.41
C ARG A 10 -7.53 2.93 -4.33
N HIS A 11 -6.94 2.97 -3.13
CA HIS A 11 -5.51 3.24 -2.99
C HIS A 11 -4.68 2.11 -3.64
N HIS A 12 -4.99 0.86 -3.32
CA HIS A 12 -4.38 -0.32 -3.95
C HIS A 12 -4.47 -0.29 -5.47
N GLN A 13 -5.64 0.02 -6.02
CA GLN A 13 -5.83 0.15 -7.48
C GLN A 13 -4.90 1.19 -8.11
N ILE A 14 -4.66 2.33 -7.44
CA ILE A 14 -3.75 3.36 -7.95
C ILE A 14 -2.31 2.88 -7.88
N VAL A 15 -1.88 2.35 -6.73
CA VAL A 15 -0.52 1.82 -6.53
C VAL A 15 -0.20 0.72 -7.54
N ASN A 16 -1.09 -0.27 -7.67
CA ASN A 16 -0.94 -1.37 -8.62
C ASN A 16 -0.90 -0.87 -10.07
N LYS A 17 -1.74 0.11 -10.42
CA LYS A 17 -1.69 0.73 -11.75
C LYS A 17 -0.34 1.41 -12.00
N ASN A 18 0.21 2.16 -11.05
CA ASN A 18 1.52 2.80 -11.23
C ASN A 18 2.63 1.77 -11.44
N LEU A 19 2.59 0.64 -10.72
CA LEU A 19 3.53 -0.47 -10.91
C LEU A 19 3.42 -1.08 -12.32
N LEU A 20 2.20 -1.35 -12.77
CA LEU A 20 1.96 -1.86 -14.12
C LEU A 20 2.39 -0.87 -15.20
N ASP A 21 2.24 0.43 -14.97
CA ASP A 21 2.69 1.45 -15.91
C ASP A 21 4.23 1.53 -15.96
N LEU A 22 4.93 1.33 -14.84
CA LEU A 22 6.38 1.14 -14.81
C LEU A 22 6.82 -0.10 -15.59
N GLU A 23 6.15 -1.24 -15.42
CA GLU A 23 6.48 -2.50 -16.11
C GLU A 23 6.38 -2.38 -17.64
N LYS A 24 5.50 -1.52 -18.15
CA LYS A 24 5.32 -1.25 -19.59
C LYS A 24 6.39 -0.35 -20.20
N VAL A 25 7.21 0.32 -19.40
CA VAL A 25 8.28 1.20 -19.92
C VAL A 25 9.36 0.35 -20.60
N SER A 26 9.84 0.82 -21.76
CA SER A 26 10.97 0.20 -22.46
C SER A 26 12.22 0.21 -21.59
N GLU A 27 13.01 -0.85 -21.63
CA GLU A 27 14.31 -0.95 -20.94
C GLU A 27 15.30 0.14 -21.38
N GLU A 28 15.15 0.64 -22.61
CA GLU A 28 16.00 1.69 -23.18
C GLU A 28 15.60 3.10 -22.74
N ASP A 29 14.40 3.30 -22.18
CA ASP A 29 13.88 4.62 -21.79
C ASP A 29 14.11 4.88 -20.29
N THR A 30 15.38 5.03 -19.92
CA THR A 30 15.82 5.24 -18.54
C THR A 30 15.15 6.42 -17.87
N TYR A 31 14.89 7.50 -18.62
CA TYR A 31 14.16 8.66 -18.12
C TYR A 31 12.73 8.31 -17.71
N LYS A 32 11.99 7.56 -18.55
CA LYS A 32 10.65 7.11 -18.16
C LYS A 32 10.69 6.11 -17.02
N ILE A 33 11.67 5.20 -16.96
CA ILE A 33 11.81 4.24 -15.85
C ILE A 33 11.89 5.01 -14.52
N VAL A 34 12.84 5.95 -14.42
CA VAL A 34 13.01 6.79 -13.22
C VAL A 34 11.71 7.55 -12.89
N LYS A 35 11.06 8.15 -13.89
CA LYS A 35 9.82 8.91 -13.70
C LYS A 35 8.68 8.04 -13.16
N PHE A 36 8.39 6.91 -13.80
CA PHE A 36 7.27 6.03 -13.41
C PHE A 36 7.54 5.35 -12.07
N PHE A 37 8.78 4.96 -11.81
CA PHE A 37 9.16 4.39 -10.53
C PHE A 37 9.00 5.40 -9.39
N ASN A 38 9.45 6.65 -9.56
CA ASN A 38 9.26 7.69 -8.55
C ASN A 38 7.77 7.98 -8.27
N ILE A 39 6.92 7.95 -9.30
CA ILE A 39 5.46 8.09 -9.13
C ILE A 39 4.90 6.92 -8.32
N PHE A 40 5.26 5.69 -8.69
CA PHE A 40 4.85 4.49 -7.98
C PHE A 40 5.31 4.51 -6.51
N LYS A 41 6.61 4.72 -6.25
CA LYS A 41 7.19 4.82 -4.91
C LYS A 41 6.49 5.88 -4.06
N TRP A 42 6.23 7.06 -4.62
CA TRP A 42 5.54 8.13 -3.91
C TRP A 42 4.12 7.75 -3.49
N ASN A 43 3.35 7.11 -4.38
CA ASN A 43 1.99 6.69 -4.07
C ASN A 43 1.95 5.51 -3.10
N LEU A 44 2.88 4.56 -3.21
CA LEU A 44 3.03 3.46 -2.27
C LEU A 44 3.36 3.97 -0.85
N ASN A 45 4.32 4.89 -0.73
CA ASN A 45 4.69 5.47 0.56
C ASN A 45 3.52 6.23 1.21
N LYS A 46 2.71 6.93 0.41
CA LYS A 46 1.49 7.58 0.89
C LYS A 46 0.44 6.59 1.38
N HIS A 47 0.29 5.48 0.68
CA HIS A 47 -0.64 4.41 1.05
C HIS A 47 -0.24 3.77 2.38
N ILE A 48 1.03 3.39 2.54
CA ILE A 48 1.59 2.87 3.79
C ILE A 48 1.43 3.90 4.92
N PHE A 49 1.78 5.16 4.67
CA PHE A 49 1.64 6.24 5.65
C PHE A 49 0.19 6.41 6.12
N VAL A 50 -0.76 6.34 5.19
CA VAL A 50 -2.19 6.41 5.51
C VAL A 50 -2.58 5.31 6.49
N GLU A 51 -2.16 4.07 6.22
CA GLU A 51 -2.48 2.92 7.05
C GLU A 51 -1.87 3.05 8.43
N GLU A 52 -0.56 3.29 8.50
CA GLU A 52 0.18 3.32 9.76
C GLU A 52 -0.25 4.48 10.67
N GLU A 53 -0.56 5.64 10.11
CA GLU A 53 -0.90 6.84 10.89
C GLU A 53 -2.39 7.00 11.15
N ASN A 54 -3.27 6.41 10.34
CA ASN A 54 -4.71 6.68 10.42
C ASN A 54 -5.58 5.44 10.66
N ILE A 55 -5.16 4.27 10.17
CA ILE A 55 -5.96 3.03 10.25
C ILE A 55 -5.45 2.12 11.37
N PHE A 56 -4.16 1.81 11.38
CA PHE A 56 -3.55 0.93 12.38
C PHE A 56 -3.71 1.42 13.83
N PRO A 57 -3.75 2.74 14.12
CA PRO A 57 -4.00 3.21 15.48
C PRO A 57 -5.40 2.88 16.01
N VAL A 58 -6.39 2.63 15.14
CA VAL A 58 -7.77 2.27 15.56
C VAL A 58 -8.00 0.77 15.70
N ALA A 59 -6.99 -0.07 15.41
CA ALA A 59 -7.03 -1.50 15.63
C ALA A 59 -7.08 -1.84 17.14
N ASP A 60 -7.88 -2.84 17.52
CA ASP A 60 -7.94 -3.27 18.92
C ASP A 60 -6.74 -4.16 19.27
N ARG A 61 -5.78 -3.60 20.01
CA ARG A 61 -4.58 -4.32 20.46
C ARG A 61 -4.85 -5.39 21.51
N LYS A 62 -6.04 -5.42 22.13
CA LYS A 62 -6.46 -6.49 23.05
C LYS A 62 -7.05 -7.67 22.30
N ASN A 63 -7.56 -7.45 21.08
CA ASN A 63 -8.03 -8.51 20.19
C ASN A 63 -6.81 -9.21 19.56
N LYS A 64 -6.58 -10.48 19.93
CA LYS A 64 -5.45 -11.28 19.44
C LYS A 64 -5.44 -11.42 17.91
N THR A 65 -6.62 -11.49 17.28
CA THR A 65 -6.75 -11.62 15.83
C THR A 65 -6.29 -10.33 15.14
N GLU A 66 -6.84 -9.18 15.56
CA GLU A 66 -6.44 -7.87 15.01
C GLU A 66 -4.96 -7.57 15.27
N LEU A 67 -4.46 -7.88 16.47
CA LEU A 67 -3.05 -7.68 16.80
C LEU A 67 -2.13 -8.52 15.90
N LYS A 68 -2.46 -9.79 15.65
CA LYS A 68 -1.70 -10.65 14.75
C LYS A 68 -1.73 -10.14 13.31
N GLN A 69 -2.89 -9.67 12.85
CA GLN A 69 -3.00 -9.09 11.51
C GLN A 69 -2.17 -7.83 11.37
N LEU A 70 -2.27 -6.91 12.33
CA LEU A 70 -1.48 -5.69 12.36
C LEU A 70 0.03 -6.00 12.32
N GLN A 71 0.49 -6.98 13.10
CA GLN A 71 1.91 -7.40 13.06
C GLN A 71 2.32 -7.94 11.69
N ASN A 72 1.46 -8.72 11.04
CA ASN A 72 1.75 -9.23 9.69
C ASN A 72 1.82 -8.09 8.68
N LEU A 73 0.87 -7.15 8.70
CA LEU A 73 0.84 -6.01 7.79
C LEU A 73 2.07 -5.11 7.97
N LEU A 74 2.47 -4.83 9.21
CA LEU A 74 3.71 -4.10 9.49
C LEU A 74 4.96 -4.84 9.01
N ASN A 75 4.96 -6.18 9.02
CA ASN A 75 6.07 -6.94 8.43
C ASN A 75 6.04 -6.87 6.90
N ASP A 76 4.85 -7.01 6.29
CA ASP A 76 4.65 -6.84 4.85
C ASP A 76 5.19 -5.46 4.41
N HIS A 77 4.87 -4.37 5.12
CA HIS A 77 5.37 -3.02 4.84
C HIS A 77 6.90 -2.91 4.89
N ARG A 78 7.53 -3.53 5.90
CA ARG A 78 9.00 -3.53 6.02
C ARG A 78 9.64 -4.27 4.86
N ASP A 79 9.07 -5.40 4.45
CA ASP A 79 9.63 -6.20 3.36
C ASP A 79 9.40 -5.52 2.01
N ILE A 80 8.25 -4.88 1.81
CA ILE A 80 7.98 -4.00 0.66
C ILE A 80 9.03 -2.88 0.61
N GLN A 81 9.27 -2.16 1.71
CA GLN A 81 10.22 -1.05 1.74
C GLN A 81 11.65 -1.51 1.39
N LYS A 82 12.10 -2.65 1.94
CA LYS A 82 13.42 -3.21 1.58
C LYS A 82 13.54 -3.52 0.09
N ILE A 83 12.48 -4.06 -0.52
CA ILE A 83 12.49 -4.34 -1.97
C ILE A 83 12.56 -3.03 -2.74
N ILE A 84 11.77 -2.02 -2.37
CA ILE A 84 11.82 -0.69 -3.00
C ILE A 84 13.22 -0.08 -2.93
N ASP A 85 13.89 -0.17 -1.78
CA ASP A 85 15.24 0.35 -1.61
C ASP A 85 16.24 -0.34 -2.54
N ASN A 86 16.12 -1.66 -2.74
CA ASN A 86 16.92 -2.39 -3.72
C ASN A 86 16.60 -1.97 -5.17
N LEU A 87 15.34 -1.70 -5.48
CA LEU A 87 14.94 -1.23 -6.82
C LEU A 87 15.44 0.20 -7.11
N ASP A 88 15.51 1.07 -6.09
CA ASP A 88 16.16 2.38 -6.20
C ASP A 88 17.61 2.21 -6.68
N ASP A 89 18.36 1.31 -6.06
CA ASP A 89 19.76 1.04 -6.41
C ASP A 89 19.89 0.52 -7.86
N GLU A 90 19.00 -0.39 -8.31
CA GLU A 90 18.98 -0.87 -9.70
C GLU A 90 18.72 0.25 -10.71
N ILE A 91 17.83 1.19 -10.36
CA ILE A 91 17.47 2.32 -11.22
C ILE A 91 18.58 3.37 -11.27
N LEU A 92 19.31 3.58 -10.17
CA LEU A 92 20.51 4.43 -10.15
C LEU A 92 21.61 3.88 -11.08
N ASP A 93 21.67 2.56 -11.23
CA ASP A 93 22.55 1.87 -12.18
C ASP A 93 21.99 1.84 -13.63
N TYR A 94 20.93 2.62 -13.91
CA TYR A 94 20.26 2.70 -15.22
C TYR A 94 19.72 1.36 -15.74
N ARG A 95 19.38 0.43 -14.83
CA ARG A 95 18.75 -0.85 -15.17
C ARG A 95 17.25 -0.77 -14.97
N LYS A 96 16.49 -1.51 -15.80
CA LYS A 96 15.06 -1.68 -15.54
C LYS A 96 14.89 -2.58 -14.32
N PRO A 97 14.11 -2.15 -13.30
CA PRO A 97 13.94 -2.92 -12.08
C PRO A 97 13.16 -4.21 -12.34
N ASN A 98 13.56 -5.31 -11.69
CA ASN A 98 12.73 -6.52 -11.67
C ASN A 98 11.65 -6.44 -10.58
N THR A 99 10.42 -6.12 -10.98
CA THR A 99 9.29 -5.89 -10.07
C THR A 99 8.53 -7.15 -9.67
N THR A 100 8.94 -8.35 -10.12
CA THR A 100 8.16 -9.59 -9.95
C THR A 100 7.85 -9.88 -8.48
N ILE A 101 8.87 -9.89 -7.62
CA ILE A 101 8.72 -10.20 -6.19
C ILE A 101 7.90 -9.12 -5.49
N LEU A 102 8.14 -7.84 -5.82
CA LEU A 102 7.40 -6.73 -5.26
C LEU A 102 5.90 -6.83 -5.59
N LYS A 103 5.57 -7.18 -6.84
CA LYS A 103 4.20 -7.33 -7.30
C LYS A 103 3.49 -8.46 -6.55
N GLU A 104 4.13 -9.61 -6.41
CA GLU A 104 3.57 -10.73 -5.63
C GLU A 104 3.30 -10.34 -4.18
N LEU A 105 4.24 -9.62 -3.54
CA LEU A 105 4.10 -9.17 -2.16
C LEU A 105 2.98 -8.14 -2.00
N LEU A 106 2.87 -7.16 -2.92
CA LEU A 106 1.79 -6.17 -2.91
C LEU A 106 0.41 -6.80 -3.07
N PHE A 107 0.25 -7.77 -3.99
CA PHE A 107 -1.02 -8.47 -4.16
C PHE A 107 -1.39 -9.32 -2.93
N ALA A 108 -0.42 -10.01 -2.33
CA ALA A 108 -0.66 -10.79 -1.11
C ALA A 108 -1.02 -9.89 0.08
N HIS A 109 -0.36 -8.73 0.19
CA HIS A 109 -0.65 -7.70 1.17
C HIS A 109 -2.07 -7.14 0.98
N GLU A 110 -2.42 -6.66 -0.22
CA GLU A 110 -3.76 -6.20 -0.57
C GLU A 110 -4.83 -7.25 -0.24
N GLU A 111 -4.61 -8.51 -0.60
CA GLU A 111 -5.55 -9.60 -0.34
C GLU A 111 -5.81 -9.75 1.17
N ARG A 112 -4.76 -9.73 1.98
CA ARG A 112 -4.85 -9.87 3.44
C ARG A 112 -5.69 -8.74 4.04
N GLU A 113 -5.47 -7.52 3.55
CA GLU A 113 -6.18 -6.35 4.04
C GLU A 113 -7.66 -6.35 3.66
N ILE A 114 -7.94 -6.55 2.37
CA ILE A 114 -9.30 -6.45 1.82
C ILE A 114 -10.19 -7.62 2.24
N ARG A 115 -9.61 -8.83 2.38
CA ARG A 115 -10.39 -10.01 2.80
C ARG A 115 -10.57 -10.09 4.31
N SER A 116 -9.76 -9.39 5.09
CA SER A 116 -9.72 -9.64 6.53
C SER A 116 -9.58 -8.38 7.37
N PHE A 117 -8.50 -7.63 7.23
CA PHE A 117 -8.22 -6.52 8.16
C PHE A 117 -9.24 -5.39 8.06
N TYR A 118 -9.48 -4.84 6.87
CA TYR A 118 -10.44 -3.73 6.70
C TYR A 118 -11.88 -4.13 7.00
N PRO A 119 -12.39 -5.30 6.57
CA PRO A 119 -13.72 -5.76 6.97
C PRO A 119 -13.91 -5.82 8.49
N LEU A 120 -12.89 -6.23 9.25
CA LEU A 120 -12.98 -6.25 10.72
C LEU A 120 -13.13 -4.84 11.31
N LEU A 121 -12.43 -3.85 10.75
CA LEU A 121 -12.58 -2.45 11.16
C LEU A 121 -13.96 -1.90 10.76
N ASP A 122 -14.41 -2.20 9.54
CA ASP A 122 -15.72 -1.83 9.04
C ASP A 122 -16.86 -2.44 9.86
N GLU A 123 -16.69 -3.61 10.46
CA GLU A 123 -17.69 -4.22 11.33
C GLU A 123 -17.61 -3.66 12.76
N ARG A 124 -16.40 -3.55 13.32
CA ARG A 124 -16.20 -3.24 14.74
C ARG A 124 -16.33 -1.76 15.07
N LEU A 125 -15.90 -0.85 14.17
CA LEU A 125 -15.88 0.57 14.48
C LEU A 125 -17.31 1.15 14.45
N SER A 126 -17.60 2.02 15.42
CA SER A 126 -18.77 2.88 15.40
C SER A 126 -18.73 3.83 14.20
N ASP A 127 -19.89 4.30 13.75
CA ASP A 127 -20.00 5.21 12.60
C ASP A 127 -19.18 6.50 12.77
N GLU A 128 -19.10 7.04 13.99
CA GLU A 128 -18.27 8.22 14.31
C GLU A 128 -16.78 7.95 14.02
N LYS A 129 -16.22 6.87 14.57
CA LYS A 129 -14.83 6.47 14.30
C LYS A 129 -14.56 6.14 12.84
N LYS A 130 -15.50 5.52 12.13
CA LYS A 130 -15.36 5.28 10.69
C LYS A 130 -15.27 6.59 9.94
N LYS A 131 -16.13 7.55 10.27
CA LYS A 131 -16.11 8.89 9.68
C LYS A 131 -14.77 9.58 9.91
N ASP A 132 -14.22 9.54 11.13
CA ASP A 132 -12.91 10.11 11.45
C ASP A 132 -11.78 9.50 10.60
N VAL A 133 -11.78 8.17 10.44
CA VAL A 133 -10.81 7.48 9.57
C VAL A 133 -11.00 7.92 8.12
N LEU A 134 -12.23 7.88 7.61
CA LEU A 134 -12.54 8.23 6.21
C LEU A 134 -12.23 9.69 5.88
N GLU A 135 -12.36 10.62 6.83
CA GLU A 135 -11.96 12.02 6.66
C GLU A 135 -10.45 12.14 6.47
N LYS A 136 -9.66 11.47 7.31
CA LYS A 136 -8.19 11.42 7.17
C LYS A 136 -7.75 10.81 5.83
N LEU A 137 -8.49 9.81 5.33
CA LEU A 137 -8.22 9.22 4.01
C LEU A 137 -8.43 10.22 2.86
N LYS A 138 -9.40 11.12 2.96
CA LYS A 138 -9.71 12.10 1.90
C LYS A 138 -8.59 13.15 1.73
N ASP A 139 -7.87 13.45 2.80
CA ASP A 139 -6.78 14.43 2.77
C ASP A 139 -5.55 13.90 2.03
N ILE A 140 -5.41 12.57 1.93
CA ILE A 140 -4.26 11.93 1.31
C ILE A 140 -4.62 11.41 -0.08
N LYS A 141 -4.42 12.27 -1.07
CA LYS A 141 -4.64 11.93 -2.49
C LYS A 141 -3.43 11.25 -3.10
N LEU A 142 -3.64 10.04 -3.60
CA LEU A 142 -2.73 9.35 -4.53
C LEU A 142 -2.94 9.91 -5.95
N LYS A 143 -1.91 9.79 -6.79
CA LYS A 143 -1.84 10.36 -8.15
C LYS A 143 -1.93 9.31 -9.24
#